data_AF-Q138G4-F1
#
_entry.id   AF-Q138G4-F1
#
_cell.length_a   1.000
_cell.length_b   1.000
_cell.length_c   1.000
_cell.angle_alpha   90.00
_cell.angle_beta   90.00
_cell.angle_gamma   90.00
#
_symmetry.space_group_name_H-M   'P 1'
#
loop_
_entity.id
_entity.type
_entity.pdbx_description
1 polymer ?
#
loop_
_entity_poly.entity_id
_entity_poly.type
_entity_poly.pdbx_seq_one_letter_code
_entity_poly.pdbx_strand_id
1 'polypeptide(L)'
;MKATWPQFAARRIDRRAQSARWVASVRPQYANYSLEIRYKLGSFPEVRVLSPELIRLPGNSEGQLPHVYPPAEDPTLCLFDPREREWSPAMTIASTTVPWGLDWIACYELWLMTGRWTGGGRHAGSASAEAMETMQ
;
A
#
# COMPACT_ATOMS: atom_id res chain seq x y z
N MET A 1 1.24 9.71 -14.99
CA MET A 1 0.55 10.29 -13.82
C MET A 1 -0.53 11.26 -14.24
N LYS A 2 -0.26 12.56 -14.51
CA LYS A 2 -1.29 13.59 -14.79
C LYS A 2 -2.32 13.22 -15.88
N ALA A 3 -1.89 12.53 -16.94
CA ALA A 3 -2.77 12.13 -18.04
C ALA A 3 -3.80 11.05 -17.63
N THR A 4 -3.43 10.16 -16.72
CA THR A 4 -4.27 9.03 -16.27
C THR A 4 -5.01 9.36 -14.97
N TRP A 5 -4.34 10.08 -14.08
CA TRP A 5 -4.78 10.40 -12.72
C TRP A 5 -4.56 11.89 -12.46
N PRO A 6 -5.40 12.78 -13.03
CA PRO A 6 -5.23 14.22 -12.92
C PRO A 6 -5.35 14.75 -11.48
N GLN A 7 -6.04 14.02 -10.59
CA GLN A 7 -6.14 14.35 -9.17
C GLN A 7 -4.84 14.14 -8.38
N PHE A 8 -3.91 13.31 -8.89
CA PHE A 8 -2.59 13.14 -8.31
C PHE A 8 -1.67 14.29 -8.73
N ALA A 9 -1.78 15.39 -7.99
CA ALA A 9 -0.95 16.56 -8.18
C ALA A 9 0.50 16.26 -7.77
N ALA A 10 1.45 16.53 -8.67
CA ALA A 10 2.87 16.49 -8.34
C ALA A 10 3.17 17.62 -7.35
N ARG A 11 3.55 17.27 -6.13
CA ARG A 11 3.88 18.23 -5.07
C ARG A 11 5.36 18.54 -5.01
N ARG A 12 6.21 17.59 -5.42
CA ARG A 12 7.66 17.76 -5.50
C ARG A 12 8.22 16.84 -6.59
N ILE A 13 9.03 17.39 -7.48
CA ILE A 13 9.84 16.63 -8.42
C ILE A 13 11.26 17.13 -8.26
N ASP A 14 12.15 16.25 -7.79
CA ASP A 14 13.57 16.54 -7.67
C ASP A 14 14.32 15.75 -8.74
N ARG A 15 14.78 16.46 -9.78
CA ARG A 15 15.50 15.84 -10.89
C ARG A 15 16.92 15.41 -10.49
N ARG A 16 17.54 16.08 -9.51
CA ARG A 16 18.90 15.76 -9.05
C ARG A 16 18.87 14.52 -8.17
N ALA A 17 17.91 14.45 -7.25
CA ALA A 17 17.71 13.28 -6.40
C ALA A 17 16.94 12.15 -7.10
N GLN A 18 16.51 12.38 -8.35
CA GLN A 18 15.68 11.49 -9.17
C GLN A 18 14.47 10.95 -8.39
N SER A 19 13.73 11.86 -7.76
CA SER A 19 12.59 11.52 -6.92
C SER A 19 11.37 12.38 -7.24
N ALA A 20 10.20 11.84 -6.93
CA ALA A 20 8.93 12.50 -7.12
C ALA A 20 7.94 12.14 -6.01
N ARG A 21 7.08 13.11 -5.69
CA ARG A 21 6.01 12.99 -4.70
C ARG A 21 4.71 13.49 -5.30
N TRP A 22 3.67 12.67 -5.23
CA TRP A 22 2.30 13.02 -5.61
C TRP A 22 1.37 12.92 -4.42
N VAL A 23 0.36 13.78 -4.40
CA VAL A 23 -0.73 13.73 -3.42
C VAL A 23 -2.06 13.90 -4.12
N ALA A 24 -3.02 13.06 -3.77
CA ALA A 24 -4.41 13.15 -4.24
C ALA A 24 -5.39 12.95 -3.10
N SER A 25 -6.58 13.55 -3.24
CA SER A 25 -7.75 13.05 -2.53
C SER A 25 -8.41 11.96 -3.37
N VAL A 26 -8.71 10.82 -2.76
CA VAL A 26 -9.33 9.66 -3.39
C VAL A 26 -10.50 9.17 -2.54
N ARG A 27 -11.51 8.60 -3.18
CA ARG A 27 -12.64 7.97 -2.50
C ARG A 27 -12.93 6.62 -3.17
N PRO A 28 -12.28 5.54 -2.71
CA PRO A 28 -12.45 4.22 -3.33
C PRO A 28 -13.89 3.72 -3.17
N GLN A 29 -14.38 3.57 -1.94
CA GLN A 29 -15.74 3.11 -1.69
C GLN A 29 -16.54 4.03 -0.77
N TYR A 30 -16.09 4.23 0.48
CA TYR A 30 -16.95 4.83 1.51
C TYR A 30 -16.44 6.19 2.00
N ALA A 31 -15.15 6.34 2.24
CA ALA A 31 -14.54 7.53 2.82
C ALA A 31 -13.55 8.24 1.88
N ASN A 32 -13.32 9.54 2.13
CA ASN A 32 -12.29 10.29 1.44
C ASN A 32 -10.94 10.10 2.15
N TYR A 33 -9.90 9.82 1.36
CA TYR A 33 -8.53 9.68 1.82
C TYR A 33 -7.62 10.66 1.10
N SER A 34 -6.63 11.21 1.80
CA SER A 34 -5.49 11.88 1.21
C SER A 34 -4.36 10.86 1.06
N LEU A 35 -4.01 10.51 -0.17
CA LEU A 35 -2.99 9.51 -0.47
C LEU A 35 -1.72 10.19 -0.96
N GLU A 36 -0.58 9.80 -0.40
CA GLU A 36 0.76 10.16 -0.87
C GLU A 36 1.39 9.00 -1.62
N ILE A 37 2.01 9.31 -2.74
CA ILE A 37 2.91 8.38 -3.45
C ILE A 37 4.28 9.03 -3.55
N ARG A 38 5.31 8.34 -3.05
CA ARG A 38 6.72 8.73 -3.19
C ARG A 38 7.43 7.71 -4.04
N TYR A 39 8.25 8.20 -4.96
CA TYR A 39 9.07 7.34 -5.80
C TYR A 39 10.45 7.95 -5.95
N LYS A 40 11.48 7.11 -5.80
CA LYS A 40 12.88 7.45 -6.07
C LYS A 40 13.42 6.42 -7.05
N LEU A 41 14.19 6.87 -8.04
CA LEU A 41 14.80 5.94 -8.99
C LEU A 41 15.70 4.94 -8.25
N GLY A 42 15.57 3.66 -8.58
CA GLY A 42 16.28 2.57 -7.93
C GLY A 42 15.59 2.00 -6.67
N SER A 43 14.49 2.61 -6.21
CA SER A 43 13.63 2.03 -5.17
C SER A 43 12.27 1.64 -5.74
N PHE A 44 11.50 0.90 -4.96
CA PHE A 44 10.07 0.72 -5.23
C PHE A 44 9.27 1.93 -4.73
N PRO A 45 8.04 2.16 -5.23
CA PRO A 45 7.22 3.27 -4.78
C PRO A 45 6.60 3.01 -3.41
N GLU A 46 6.61 4.05 -2.58
CA GLU A 46 5.98 4.04 -1.27
C GLU A 46 4.62 4.74 -1.35
N VAL A 47 3.61 4.14 -0.75
CA VAL A 47 2.26 4.70 -0.69
C VAL A 47 1.82 4.83 0.76
N ARG A 48 1.24 5.98 1.12
CA ARG A 48 0.81 6.30 2.49
C ARG A 48 -0.51 7.03 2.51
N VAL A 49 -1.33 6.73 3.51
CA VAL A 49 -2.52 7.53 3.83
C VAL A 49 -2.09 8.67 4.74
N LEU A 50 -2.31 9.91 4.30
CA LEU A 50 -2.03 11.12 5.08
C LEU A 50 -3.23 11.54 5.94
N SER A 51 -4.44 11.27 5.47
CA SER A 51 -5.67 11.51 6.23
C SER A 51 -6.84 10.67 5.66
N PRO A 52 -7.84 10.31 6.49
CA PRO A 52 -7.76 10.28 7.95
C PRO A 52 -6.63 9.34 8.42
N GLU A 53 -6.26 9.45 9.71
CA GLU A 53 -5.35 8.47 10.30
C GLU A 53 -5.95 7.07 10.19
N LEU A 54 -5.11 6.08 9.86
CA LEU A 54 -5.55 4.69 9.74
C LEU A 54 -5.92 4.15 11.13
N ILE A 55 -7.18 3.78 11.29
CA ILE A 55 -7.69 3.04 12.44
C ILE A 55 -6.98 1.68 12.52
N ARG A 56 -6.56 1.33 13.72
CA ARG A 56 -6.00 0.03 14.09
C ARG A 56 -7.02 -0.77 14.89
N LEU A 57 -7.01 -2.09 14.74
CA LEU A 57 -7.86 -3.02 15.49
C LEU A 57 -6.99 -3.90 16.41
N PRO A 58 -6.74 -3.48 17.68
CA PRO A 58 -5.97 -4.28 18.62
C PRO A 58 -6.53 -5.70 18.79
N GLY A 59 -5.66 -6.70 18.74
CA GLY A 59 -6.05 -8.10 18.91
C GLY A 59 -6.64 -8.78 17.67
N ASN A 60 -6.72 -8.09 16.52
CA ASN A 60 -7.12 -8.73 15.27
C ASN A 60 -6.08 -9.81 14.85
N SER A 61 -6.55 -10.95 14.38
CA SER A 61 -5.72 -12.11 13.99
C SER A 61 -4.79 -11.85 12.81
N GLU A 62 -5.08 -10.86 11.97
CA GLU A 62 -4.27 -10.47 10.81
C GLU A 62 -3.28 -9.34 11.15
N GLY A 63 -3.24 -8.93 12.41
CA GLY A 63 -2.46 -7.80 12.90
C GLY A 63 -3.30 -6.55 13.14
N GLN A 64 -2.78 -5.64 13.96
CA GLN A 64 -3.51 -4.42 14.35
C GLN A 64 -3.76 -3.47 13.18
N LEU A 65 -2.93 -3.57 12.14
CA LEU A 65 -3.10 -2.91 10.85
C LEU A 65 -2.45 -3.83 9.80
N PRO A 66 -3.23 -4.68 9.11
CA PRO A 66 -2.67 -5.64 8.17
C PRO A 66 -2.11 -4.94 6.92
N HIS A 67 -1.27 -5.66 6.18
CA HIS A 67 -0.73 -5.23 4.89
C HIS A 67 -0.07 -3.84 4.89
N VAL A 68 0.77 -3.58 5.89
CA VAL A 68 1.74 -2.47 5.88
C VAL A 68 3.15 -3.03 5.96
N TYR A 69 4.10 -2.38 5.30
CA TYR A 69 5.51 -2.70 5.48
C TYR A 69 5.98 -2.25 6.87
N PRO A 70 6.87 -3.00 7.55
CA PRO A 70 7.48 -2.56 8.80
C PRO A 70 8.29 -1.25 8.61
N PRO A 71 8.37 -0.39 9.63
CA PRO A 71 7.69 -0.49 10.93
C PRO A 71 6.20 -0.13 10.84
N ALA A 72 5.36 -0.81 11.61
CA ALA A 72 3.91 -0.64 11.52
C ALA A 72 3.44 0.75 11.99
N GLU A 73 4.25 1.45 12.78
CA GLU A 73 4.00 2.76 13.37
C GLU A 73 4.04 3.90 12.34
N ASP A 74 4.81 3.77 11.24
CA ASP A 74 4.82 4.67 10.08
C ASP A 74 4.34 3.90 8.83
N PRO A 75 3.02 3.64 8.71
CA PRO A 75 2.49 2.65 7.80
C PRO A 75 2.71 3.05 6.35
N THR A 76 3.60 2.31 5.67
CA THR A 76 3.67 2.29 4.21
C THR A 76 2.87 1.10 3.70
N LEU A 77 1.93 1.33 2.80
CA LEU A 77 1.02 0.28 2.32
C LEU A 77 1.81 -0.83 1.61
N CYS A 78 1.53 -2.08 1.98
CA CYS A 78 2.05 -3.27 1.30
C CYS A 78 1.19 -3.53 0.06
N LEU A 79 1.68 -3.11 -1.10
CA LEU A 79 0.95 -3.23 -2.37
C LEU A 79 1.36 -4.44 -3.22
N PHE A 80 2.51 -5.06 -2.91
CA PHE A 80 3.07 -6.19 -3.62
C PHE A 80 4.14 -6.85 -2.73
N ASP A 81 4.59 -8.06 -3.08
CA ASP A 81 5.75 -8.69 -2.47
C ASP A 81 7.03 -8.40 -3.29
N PRO A 82 8.01 -7.66 -2.74
CA PRO A 82 9.27 -7.40 -3.44
C PRO A 82 10.05 -8.67 -3.83
N ARG A 83 9.80 -9.82 -3.18
CA ARG A 83 10.46 -11.10 -3.45
C ARG A 83 9.86 -11.84 -4.63
N GLU A 84 8.57 -11.63 -4.93
CA GLU A 84 7.85 -12.30 -6.03
C GLU A 84 7.96 -11.56 -7.37
N ARG A 85 8.73 -10.47 -7.42
CA ARG A 85 8.96 -9.67 -8.65
C ARG A 85 7.66 -9.15 -9.28
N GLU A 86 6.60 -8.99 -8.48
CA GLU A 86 5.30 -8.46 -8.91
C GLU A 86 5.41 -7.01 -9.42
N TRP A 87 6.39 -6.28 -8.92
CA TRP A 87 6.73 -4.94 -9.37
C TRP A 87 8.10 -4.89 -10.04
N SER A 88 8.22 -4.07 -11.10
CA SER A 88 9.52 -3.72 -11.70
C SER A 88 9.60 -2.23 -12.04
N PRO A 89 10.82 -1.66 -12.16
CA PRO A 89 11.00 -0.25 -12.54
C PRO A 89 10.45 0.12 -13.92
N ALA A 90 10.19 -0.86 -14.79
CA ALA A 90 9.57 -0.64 -16.10
C ALA A 90 8.05 -0.37 -16.00
N MET A 91 7.43 -0.71 -14.88
CA MET A 91 6.01 -0.48 -14.66
C MET A 91 5.74 0.98 -14.29
N THR A 92 4.73 1.59 -14.91
CA THR A 92 4.39 2.97 -14.61
C THR A 92 3.62 3.05 -13.29
N ILE A 93 4.00 3.99 -12.41
CA ILE A 93 3.29 4.28 -11.15
C ILE A 93 1.78 4.50 -11.38
N ALA A 94 1.42 5.12 -12.51
CA ALA A 94 0.04 5.40 -12.85
C ALA A 94 -0.76 4.12 -13.16
N SER A 95 -0.16 3.13 -13.82
CA SER A 95 -0.87 1.90 -14.23
C SER A 95 -0.80 0.77 -13.20
N THR A 96 0.06 0.89 -12.17
CA THR A 96 0.23 -0.15 -11.15
C THR A 96 -0.01 0.39 -9.75
N THR A 97 0.88 1.23 -9.24
CA THR A 97 0.88 1.71 -7.86
C THR A 97 -0.39 2.46 -7.48
N VAL A 98 -0.92 3.29 -8.38
CA VAL A 98 -2.18 4.00 -8.10
C VAL A 98 -3.35 3.02 -7.97
N PRO A 99 -3.67 2.16 -8.96
CA PRO A 99 -4.68 1.12 -8.81
C PRO A 99 -4.52 0.28 -7.53
N TRP A 100 -3.31 -0.26 -7.27
CA TRP A 100 -3.08 -1.09 -6.09
C TRP A 100 -3.29 -0.34 -4.77
N GLY A 101 -2.93 0.95 -4.71
CA GLY A 101 -3.20 1.79 -3.55
C GLY A 101 -4.71 1.99 -3.32
N LEU A 102 -5.51 2.10 -4.39
CA LEU A 102 -6.97 2.20 -4.28
C LEU A 102 -7.58 0.87 -3.85
N ASP A 103 -7.11 -0.25 -4.40
CA ASP A 103 -7.56 -1.60 -4.02
C ASP A 103 -7.24 -1.89 -2.56
N TRP A 104 -6.06 -1.50 -2.08
CA TRP A 104 -5.68 -1.62 -0.67
C TRP A 104 -6.65 -0.86 0.23
N ILE A 105 -7.02 0.38 -0.13
CA ILE A 105 -7.97 1.17 0.67
C ILE A 105 -9.36 0.51 0.66
N ALA A 106 -9.82 -0.02 -0.47
CA ALA A 106 -11.09 -0.74 -0.53
C ALA A 106 -11.09 -1.99 0.37
N CYS A 107 -9.98 -2.76 0.36
CA CYS A 107 -9.80 -3.90 1.26
C CYS A 107 -9.76 -3.46 2.74
N TYR A 108 -9.09 -2.35 3.03
CA TYR A 108 -9.03 -1.76 4.36
C TYR A 108 -10.40 -1.33 4.87
N GLU A 109 -11.20 -0.66 4.04
CA GLU A 109 -12.56 -0.27 4.39
C GLU A 109 -13.42 -1.50 4.75
N LEU A 110 -13.32 -2.58 3.97
CA LEU A 110 -14.04 -3.82 4.26
C LEU A 110 -13.49 -4.55 5.50
N TRP A 111 -12.17 -4.51 5.71
CA TRP A 111 -11.53 -5.07 6.91
C TRP A 111 -12.00 -4.36 8.17
N LEU A 112 -12.14 -3.03 8.17
CA LEU A 112 -12.72 -2.29 9.30
C LEU A 112 -14.15 -2.75 9.63
N MET A 113 -14.93 -3.13 8.62
CA MET A 113 -16.31 -3.57 8.78
C MET A 113 -16.42 -5.03 9.27
N THR A 114 -15.52 -5.90 8.82
CA THR A 114 -15.66 -7.35 8.97
C THR A 114 -14.62 -7.99 9.90
N GLY A 115 -13.54 -7.27 10.19
CA GLY A 115 -12.36 -7.78 10.86
C GLY A 115 -11.54 -8.77 10.02
N ARG A 116 -11.84 -8.95 8.72
CA ARG A 116 -11.17 -9.91 7.83
C ARG A 116 -10.65 -9.22 6.57
N TRP A 117 -9.39 -9.44 6.26
CA TRP A 117 -8.75 -8.90 5.08
C TRP A 117 -9.16 -9.72 3.86
N THR A 118 -9.48 -9.03 2.77
CA THR A 118 -10.00 -9.65 1.54
C THR A 118 -9.09 -9.39 0.33
N GLY A 119 -8.03 -8.61 0.51
CA GLY A 119 -7.02 -8.42 -0.51
C GLY A 119 -6.12 -9.64 -0.67
N GLY A 120 -5.56 -9.82 -1.86
CA GLY A 120 -4.54 -10.83 -2.12
C GLY A 120 -3.15 -10.42 -1.60
N GLY A 121 -2.16 -11.27 -1.87
CA GLY A 121 -0.76 -11.04 -1.52
C GLY A 121 -0.38 -11.59 -0.14
N ARG A 122 0.92 -11.80 0.08
CA ARG A 122 1.43 -12.27 1.38
C ARG A 122 1.40 -11.13 2.40
N HIS A 123 1.00 -11.44 3.63
CA HIS A 123 1.15 -10.50 4.74
C HIS A 123 2.65 -10.30 5.03
N ALA A 124 3.08 -9.04 5.15
CA ALA A 124 4.43 -8.75 5.61
C ALA A 124 4.59 -9.25 7.05
N GLY A 125 5.24 -10.41 7.23
CA GLY A 125 5.48 -11.02 8.55
C GLY A 125 4.72 -12.33 8.82
N SER A 126 3.87 -12.82 7.93
CA SER A 126 3.38 -14.20 8.04
C SER A 126 4.48 -15.14 7.53
N ALA A 127 5.27 -15.71 8.44
CA ALA A 127 5.89 -16.99 8.14
C ALA A 127 4.73 -17.95 7.81
N SER A 128 4.75 -18.50 6.60
CA SER A 128 3.74 -19.46 6.14
C SER A 128 3.54 -20.52 7.21
N ALA A 129 2.31 -20.67 7.71
CA ALA A 129 1.93 -21.72 8.65
C ALA A 129 1.82 -23.09 7.95
N GLU A 130 2.78 -23.41 7.07
CA GLU A 130 2.82 -24.65 6.28
C GLU A 130 4.08 -25.49 6.57
N ALA A 131 4.89 -25.12 7.56
CA ALA A 131 6.13 -25.84 7.91
C ALA A 131 6.03 -26.72 9.17
N MET A 132 4.82 -27.09 9.63
CA MET A 132 4.69 -27.87 10.87
C MET A 132 3.71 -29.04 10.76
N GLU A 133 3.82 -29.85 9.69
CA GLU A 133 3.23 -31.20 9.69
C GLU A 133 3.92 -32.16 8.71
N THR A 134 5.25 -32.31 8.76
CA THR A 134 5.91 -33.57 8.34
C THR A 134 7.32 -33.64 8.93
N MET A 135 7.43 -34.04 10.20
CA MET A 135 8.56 -34.84 10.70
C MET A 135 8.21 -35.31 12.11
N GLN A 136 7.63 -36.50 12.19
CA GLN A 136 7.62 -37.33 13.39
C GLN A 136 8.25 -38.66 13.04
#